data_AF-A0A4Y2JC80-F1
#
_entry.id   AF-A0A4Y2JC80-F1
#
_cell.length_a   1.000
_cell.length_b   1.000
_cell.length_c   1.000
_cell.angle_alpha   90.00
_cell.angle_beta   90.00
_cell.angle_gamma   90.00
#
_symmetry.space_group_name_H-M   'P 1'
#
loop_
_entity.id
_entity.type
_entity.pdbx_description
1 polymer ?
#
loop_
_entity_poly.entity_id
_entity_poly.type
_entity_poly.pdbx_seq_one_letter_code
_entity_poly.pdbx_strand_id
1 'polypeptide(L)'
;MPSLKLQSSDGEIFDVDVEIAKASGTIKAMLEDLGMPDVDQEVMSLPNVNSAILKKIIRWATYHRDDPTPQEDDDSEDKRNVKISSWDTHFLKVDQATLYELIVAANYLDVKGLLDVACKTVANMVEGKTTKEIRQMFNIKNDLTPAEEEQLRKENEWWG
;
A
#
# COMPACT_ATOMS: atom_id res chain seq x y z
N MET A 1 12.76 5.12 -23.77
CA MET A 1 12.26 6.01 -22.71
C MET A 1 13.32 6.02 -21.62
N PRO A 2 13.53 7.13 -20.90
CA PRO A 2 14.51 7.16 -19.83
C PRO A 2 14.12 6.14 -18.74
N SER A 3 15.10 5.42 -18.20
CA SER A 3 14.87 4.40 -17.18
C SER A 3 15.77 4.65 -15.97
N LEU A 4 15.26 4.31 -14.79
CA LEU A 4 15.86 4.53 -13.48
C LEU A 4 16.23 3.19 -12.86
N LYS A 5 17.42 3.11 -12.26
CA LYS A 5 17.87 1.94 -11.52
C LYS A 5 17.46 2.06 -10.04
N LEU A 6 16.50 1.24 -9.62
CA LEU A 6 16.06 1.15 -8.23
C LEU A 6 16.71 -0.06 -7.56
N GLN A 7 17.41 0.13 -6.45
CA GLN A 7 17.98 -0.97 -5.66
C GLN A 7 17.11 -1.25 -4.44
N SER A 8 16.64 -2.48 -4.31
CA SER A 8 15.93 -2.98 -3.14
C SER A 8 16.85 -3.18 -1.93
N SER A 9 16.26 -3.34 -0.74
CA SER A 9 17.00 -3.49 0.53
C SER A 9 17.86 -4.75 0.62
N ASP A 10 17.53 -5.79 -0.14
CA ASP A 10 18.28 -7.04 -0.32
C ASP A 10 19.24 -6.99 -1.52
N GLY A 11 19.41 -5.81 -2.14
CA GLY A 11 20.47 -5.51 -3.09
C GLY A 11 20.13 -5.78 -4.55
N GLU A 12 18.95 -6.30 -4.87
CA GLU A 12 18.49 -6.51 -6.25
C GLU A 12 18.17 -5.17 -6.92
N ILE A 13 18.63 -5.00 -8.17
CA ILE A 13 18.47 -3.78 -8.95
C ILE A 13 17.40 -3.99 -10.02
N PHE A 14 16.47 -3.05 -10.10
CA PHE A 14 15.38 -3.01 -11.06
C PHE A 14 15.58 -1.85 -12.02
N ASP A 15 15.51 -2.12 -13.31
CA ASP A 15 15.49 -1.12 -14.37
C ASP A 15 14.03 -0.75 -14.66
N VAL A 16 13.61 0.46 -14.30
CA VAL A 16 12.21 0.88 -14.29
C VAL A 16 12.05 2.14 -15.13
N ASP A 17 11.05 2.16 -16.01
CA ASP A 17 10.73 3.37 -16.77
C ASP A 17 10.42 4.55 -15.83
N VAL A 18 10.97 5.72 -16.13
CA VAL A 18 10.82 6.91 -15.29
C VAL A 18 9.35 7.29 -15.08
N GLU A 19 8.48 7.11 -16.09
CA GLU A 19 7.05 7.42 -15.94
C GLU A 19 6.34 6.43 -15.00
N ILE A 20 6.78 5.17 -14.99
CA ILE A 20 6.29 4.17 -14.02
C ILE A 20 6.80 4.50 -12.61
N ALA A 21 8.07 4.89 -12.49
CA ALA A 21 8.69 5.23 -11.22
C ALA A 21 8.05 6.48 -10.57
N LYS A 22 7.55 7.43 -11.38
CA LYS A 22 6.81 8.62 -10.93
C LYS A 22 5.45 8.33 -10.30
N ALA A 23 4.95 7.10 -10.36
CA ALA A 23 3.80 6.68 -9.55
C ALA A 23 4.09 6.76 -8.04
N SER A 24 5.37 6.75 -7.65
CA SER A 24 5.82 7.05 -6.29
C SER A 24 6.02 8.55 -6.11
N GLY A 25 5.28 9.15 -5.17
CA GLY A 25 5.46 10.55 -4.80
C GLY A 25 6.87 10.84 -4.28
N THR A 26 7.46 9.90 -3.53
CA THR A 26 8.83 10.00 -3.03
C THR A 26 9.86 10.04 -4.16
N ILE A 27 9.79 9.10 -5.11
CA ILE A 27 10.72 9.04 -6.24
C ILE A 27 10.54 10.27 -7.13
N LYS A 28 9.30 10.69 -7.37
CA LYS A 28 8.99 11.89 -8.14
C LYS A 28 9.63 13.13 -7.52
N ALA A 29 9.45 13.36 -6.22
CA ALA A 29 10.07 14.48 -5.52
C ALA A 29 11.60 14.46 -5.59
N MET A 30 12.22 13.28 -5.41
CA MET A 30 13.67 13.11 -5.54
C MET A 30 14.19 13.48 -6.95
N LEU A 31 13.46 13.09 -8.00
CA LEU A 31 13.81 13.43 -9.39
C LEU A 31 13.63 14.92 -9.70
N GLU A 32 12.66 15.59 -9.07
CA GLU A 32 12.43 17.02 -9.22
C GLU A 32 13.51 17.85 -8.49
N ASP A 33 13.93 17.43 -7.28
CA ASP A 33 14.92 18.12 -6.47
C ASP A 33 16.36 17.97 -6.97
N LEU A 34 16.73 16.75 -7.42
CA LEU A 34 18.09 16.46 -7.91
C LEU A 34 18.28 16.82 -9.39
N GLY A 35 17.20 17.14 -10.10
CA GLY A 35 17.14 17.11 -11.56
C GLY A 35 17.17 15.66 -12.07
N MET A 36 16.82 15.43 -13.34
CA MET A 36 17.05 14.10 -13.93
C MET A 36 18.56 13.84 -13.88
N PRO A 37 19.05 12.84 -13.10
CA PRO A 37 20.45 12.46 -13.15
C PRO A 37 20.80 12.07 -14.59
N ASP A 38 22.07 12.03 -14.96
CA ASP A 38 22.48 11.22 -16.11
C ASP A 38 22.05 9.78 -15.78
N VAL A 39 20.87 9.40 -16.28
CA VAL A 39 20.03 8.29 -15.78
C VAL A 39 20.73 6.93 -15.91
N ASP A 40 21.84 6.91 -16.64
CA ASP A 40 22.61 5.71 -16.93
C ASP A 40 23.51 5.24 -15.75
N GLN A 41 23.84 6.10 -14.78
CA GLN A 41 24.86 5.76 -13.76
C GLN A 41 24.40 5.74 -12.30
N GLU A 42 23.33 6.44 -11.91
CA GLU A 42 22.97 6.54 -10.49
C GLU A 42 21.90 5.51 -10.08
N VAL A 43 22.19 4.77 -9.01
CA VAL A 43 21.28 3.75 -8.46
C VAL A 43 20.59 4.34 -7.23
N MET A 44 19.26 4.42 -7.28
CA MET A 44 18.45 4.89 -6.16
C MET A 44 18.19 3.72 -5.21
N SER A 45 18.79 3.77 -4.02
CA SER A 45 18.62 2.75 -2.98
C SER A 45 17.32 2.96 -2.19
N LEU A 46 16.53 1.90 -2.07
CA LEU A 46 15.27 1.82 -1.32
C LEU A 46 15.44 0.86 -0.13
N PRO A 47 16.08 1.30 0.98
CA PRO A 47 16.50 0.42 2.07
C PRO A 47 15.35 -0.21 2.85
N ASN A 48 14.12 0.29 2.70
CA ASN A 48 12.95 -0.20 3.43
C ASN A 48 12.05 -1.11 2.60
N VAL A 49 12.45 -1.48 1.37
CA VAL A 49 11.63 -2.31 0.48
C VAL A 49 12.47 -3.44 -0.11
N ASN A 50 12.13 -4.69 0.20
CA ASN A 50 12.78 -5.87 -0.36
C ASN A 50 12.38 -6.07 -1.84
N SER A 51 13.13 -6.90 -2.56
CA SER A 51 12.95 -7.08 -4.00
C SER A 51 11.59 -7.69 -4.37
N ALA A 52 11.06 -8.60 -3.54
CA ALA A 52 9.77 -9.25 -3.78
C ALA A 52 8.60 -8.26 -3.73
N ILE A 53 8.63 -7.33 -2.78
CA ILE A 53 7.63 -6.27 -2.64
C ILE A 53 7.82 -5.19 -3.69
N LEU A 54 9.06 -4.75 -3.94
CA LEU A 54 9.36 -3.76 -4.96
C LEU A 54 8.88 -4.21 -6.36
N LYS A 55 9.11 -5.47 -6.70
CA LYS A 55 8.62 -6.07 -7.96
C LYS A 55 7.10 -6.01 -8.10
N LYS A 56 6.36 -6.21 -7.00
CA LYS A 56 4.89 -6.10 -6.99
C LYS A 56 4.44 -4.65 -7.16
N ILE A 57 5.09 -3.71 -6.48
CA ILE A 57 4.80 -2.27 -6.62
C ILE A 57 5.03 -1.81 -8.05
N ILE A 58 6.18 -2.17 -8.66
CA ILE A 58 6.47 -1.84 -10.05
C ILE A 58 5.39 -2.42 -10.98
N ARG A 59 4.98 -3.67 -10.77
CA ARG A 59 3.90 -4.30 -11.56
C ARG A 59 2.57 -3.56 -11.41
N TRP A 60 2.22 -3.13 -10.20
CA TRP A 60 1.01 -2.36 -9.94
C TRP A 60 1.06 -1.01 -10.66
N ALA A 61 2.16 -0.26 -10.50
CA ALA A 61 2.36 1.03 -11.13
C ALA A 61 2.36 0.93 -12.66
N THR A 62 2.93 -0.13 -13.22
CA THR A 62 2.92 -0.38 -14.67
C THR A 62 1.49 -0.55 -15.21
N TYR A 63 0.63 -1.25 -14.48
CA TYR A 63 -0.75 -1.48 -14.90
C TYR A 63 -1.60 -0.20 -14.80
N HIS A 64 -1.40 0.59 -13.73
CA HIS A 64 -2.18 1.80 -13.45
C HIS A 64 -1.56 3.09 -14.01
N ARG A 65 -0.55 3.00 -14.88
CA ARG A 65 0.17 4.17 -15.42
C ARG A 65 -0.73 5.15 -16.19
N ASP A 66 -1.82 4.62 -16.77
CA ASP A 66 -2.75 5.36 -17.62
C ASP A 66 -4.01 5.78 -16.84
N ASP A 67 -4.10 5.44 -15.55
CA ASP A 67 -5.21 5.79 -14.68
C ASP A 67 -5.13 7.27 -14.26
N PRO A 68 -6.28 7.94 -14.07
CA PRO A 68 -6.29 9.31 -13.58
C PRO A 68 -5.66 9.37 -12.19
N THR A 69 -4.63 10.20 -12.03
CA THR A 69 -4.00 10.44 -10.74
C THR A 69 -5.03 11.00 -9.75
N PRO A 70 -5.17 10.43 -8.55
CA PRO A 70 -6.04 10.98 -7.51
C PRO A 70 -5.61 12.42 -7.20
N GLN A 71 -6.53 13.39 -7.28
CA GLN A 71 -6.23 14.77 -6.90
C GLN A 71 -6.02 14.87 -5.39
N GLU A 72 -4.95 15.58 -4.98
CA GLU A 72 -4.54 15.65 -3.58
C GLU A 72 -5.61 16.27 -2.68
N ASP A 73 -6.35 17.25 -3.20
CA ASP A 73 -7.31 18.08 -2.44
C ASP A 73 -8.78 17.68 -2.55
N ASP A 74 -9.10 16.55 -3.20
CA ASP A 74 -10.52 16.16 -3.34
C ASP A 74 -10.99 15.39 -2.10
N ASP A 75 -11.45 16.10 -1.07
CA ASP A 75 -12.14 15.54 0.11
C ASP A 75 -13.59 15.07 -0.21
N SER A 76 -13.85 14.72 -1.46
CA SER A 76 -15.15 14.23 -1.91
C SER A 76 -15.47 12.86 -1.27
N GLU A 77 -16.77 12.56 -1.15
CA GLU A 77 -17.25 11.25 -0.71
C GLU A 77 -16.74 10.10 -1.60
N ASP A 78 -16.26 10.39 -2.82
CA ASP A 78 -15.67 9.41 -3.72
C ASP A 78 -14.35 8.82 -3.19
N LYS A 79 -13.56 9.55 -2.39
CA LYS A 79 -12.38 8.96 -1.68
C LYS A 79 -12.79 7.87 -0.67
N ARG A 80 -14.02 7.89 -0.13
CA ARG A 80 -14.51 6.81 0.77
C ARG A 80 -14.95 5.58 0.00
N ASN A 81 -15.27 5.74 -1.28
CA ASN A 81 -15.69 4.70 -2.20
C ASN A 81 -14.57 4.33 -3.18
N VAL A 82 -13.35 4.12 -2.69
CA VAL A 82 -12.26 3.50 -3.46
C VAL A 82 -12.79 2.21 -4.08
N LYS A 83 -13.01 2.25 -5.41
CA LYS A 83 -13.55 1.13 -6.16
C LYS A 83 -12.39 0.21 -6.52
N ILE A 84 -12.24 -0.88 -5.78
CA ILE A 84 -11.26 -1.92 -6.08
C ILE A 84 -11.64 -2.55 -7.43
N SER A 85 -10.75 -2.45 -8.42
CA SER A 85 -10.96 -3.08 -9.71
C SER A 85 -10.88 -4.61 -9.61
N SER A 86 -11.38 -5.32 -10.62
CA SER A 86 -11.21 -6.78 -10.67
C SER A 86 -9.73 -7.18 -10.77
N TRP A 87 -8.90 -6.34 -11.40
CA TRP A 87 -7.46 -6.55 -11.48
C TRP A 87 -6.80 -6.38 -10.11
N ASP A 88 -7.11 -5.31 -9.37
CA ASP A 88 -6.59 -5.08 -8.02
C ASP A 88 -7.02 -6.18 -7.06
N THR A 89 -8.26 -6.64 -7.16
CA THR A 89 -8.76 -7.78 -6.38
C THR A 89 -7.90 -9.03 -6.60
N HIS A 90 -7.49 -9.28 -7.85
CA HIS A 90 -6.62 -10.41 -8.17
C HIS A 90 -5.17 -10.16 -7.74
N PHE A 91 -4.67 -8.94 -7.93
CA PHE A 91 -3.32 -8.53 -7.56
C PHE A 91 -3.08 -8.61 -6.05
N LEU A 92 -4.04 -8.16 -5.25
CA LEU A 92 -4.01 -8.16 -3.78
C LEU A 92 -4.43 -9.50 -3.17
N LYS A 93 -4.72 -10.52 -3.98
CA LYS A 93 -4.98 -11.88 -3.52
C LYS A 93 -3.66 -12.59 -3.15
N VAL A 94 -3.03 -12.08 -2.11
CA VAL A 94 -1.77 -12.57 -1.51
C VAL A 94 -2.01 -12.97 -0.06
N ASP A 95 -1.00 -13.55 0.59
CA ASP A 95 -1.06 -13.80 2.03
C ASP A 95 -1.00 -12.50 2.84
N GLN A 96 -1.40 -12.56 4.11
CA GLN A 96 -1.50 -11.37 4.97
C GLN A 96 -0.15 -10.67 5.21
N ALA A 97 0.95 -11.43 5.29
CA ALA A 97 2.27 -10.85 5.51
C ALA A 97 2.69 -10.03 4.28
N THR A 98 2.53 -10.60 3.07
CA THR A 98 2.76 -9.86 1.82
C THR A 98 1.86 -8.64 1.69
N LEU A 99 0.56 -8.74 2.05
CA LEU A 99 -0.36 -7.61 1.98
C LEU A 99 0.06 -6.49 2.95
N TYR A 100 0.47 -6.85 4.17
CA TYR A 100 0.97 -5.89 5.15
C TYR A 100 2.26 -5.21 4.67
N GLU A 101 3.22 -5.97 4.15
CA GLU A 101 4.45 -5.40 3.59
C GLU A 101 4.18 -4.48 2.39
N LEU A 102 3.19 -4.82 1.54
CA LEU A 102 2.75 -3.95 0.44
C LEU A 102 2.20 -2.62 0.96
N ILE A 103 1.38 -2.64 2.02
CA ILE A 103 0.83 -1.41 2.63
C ILE A 103 1.96 -0.54 3.19
N VAL A 104 2.88 -1.14 3.95
CA VAL A 104 4.01 -0.41 4.56
C VAL A 104 4.92 0.19 3.47
N ALA A 105 5.24 -0.58 2.43
CA ALA A 105 6.09 -0.11 1.34
C ALA A 105 5.38 0.94 0.46
N ALA A 106 4.08 0.78 0.18
CA ALA A 106 3.30 1.76 -0.57
C ALA A 106 3.21 3.10 0.18
N ASN A 107 3.06 3.08 1.51
CA ASN A 107 3.12 4.27 2.34
C ASN A 107 4.53 4.91 2.33
N TYR A 108 5.58 4.09 2.46
CA TYR A 108 6.97 4.58 2.43
C TYR A 108 7.34 5.26 1.10
N LEU A 109 6.88 4.70 -0.03
CA LEU A 109 7.13 5.24 -1.37
C LEU A 109 6.07 6.26 -1.82
N ASP A 110 5.08 6.58 -0.98
CA ASP A 110 3.94 7.44 -1.33
C ASP A 110 3.25 7.03 -2.64
N VAL A 111 2.89 5.75 -2.75
CA VAL A 111 2.08 5.20 -3.86
C VAL A 111 0.62 5.17 -3.41
N LYS A 112 -0.02 6.35 -3.39
CA LYS A 112 -1.36 6.57 -2.81
C LYS A 112 -2.42 5.59 -3.34
N GLY A 113 -2.49 5.41 -4.65
CA GLY A 113 -3.49 4.50 -5.25
C GLY A 113 -3.36 3.06 -4.77
N LEU A 114 -2.13 2.54 -4.65
CA LEU A 114 -1.88 1.19 -4.12
C LEU A 114 -2.22 1.10 -2.63
N LEU A 115 -1.84 2.12 -1.85
CA LEU A 115 -2.14 2.19 -0.43
C LEU A 115 -3.66 2.16 -0.18
N ASP A 116 -4.42 2.95 -0.95
CA ASP A 116 -5.88 3.04 -0.84
C ASP A 116 -6.57 1.71 -1.15
N VAL A 117 -6.23 1.05 -2.26
CA VAL A 117 -6.84 -0.24 -2.62
C VAL A 117 -6.45 -1.36 -1.66
N ALA A 118 -5.22 -1.34 -1.14
CA ALA A 118 -4.75 -2.32 -0.16
C ALA A 118 -5.44 -2.12 1.20
N CYS A 119 -5.53 -0.88 1.69
CA CYS A 119 -6.27 -0.54 2.91
C CYS A 119 -7.76 -0.88 2.79
N LYS A 120 -8.39 -0.58 1.64
CA LYS A 120 -9.79 -0.96 1.38
C LYS A 120 -9.97 -2.48 1.35
N THR A 121 -9.01 -3.21 0.80
CA THR A 121 -9.04 -4.68 0.81
C THR A 121 -9.02 -5.22 2.24
N VAL A 122 -8.15 -4.69 3.10
CA VAL A 122 -8.11 -5.04 4.53
C VAL A 122 -9.44 -4.67 5.21
N ALA A 123 -9.99 -3.49 4.94
CA ALA A 123 -11.27 -3.05 5.48
C ALA A 123 -12.41 -4.02 5.11
N ASN A 124 -12.48 -4.44 3.84
CA ASN A 124 -13.47 -5.42 3.38
C ASN A 124 -13.27 -6.81 4.01
N MET A 125 -12.04 -7.16 4.44
CA MET A 125 -11.78 -8.41 5.16
C MET A 125 -12.28 -8.38 6.61
N VAL A 126 -12.33 -7.20 7.25
CA VAL A 126 -12.89 -7.04 8.61
C VAL A 126 -14.37 -6.72 8.63
N GLU A 127 -14.93 -6.21 7.53
CA GLU A 127 -16.34 -5.89 7.42
C GLU A 127 -17.23 -7.11 7.72
N GLY A 128 -18.23 -6.91 8.58
CA GLY A 128 -19.17 -7.96 9.00
C GLY A 128 -18.58 -9.03 9.92
N LYS A 129 -17.31 -8.94 10.32
CA LYS A 129 -16.68 -9.90 11.25
C LYS A 129 -16.81 -9.45 12.70
N THR A 130 -16.98 -10.42 13.59
CA THR A 130 -16.94 -10.19 15.03
C THR A 130 -15.51 -9.90 15.51
N THR A 131 -15.36 -9.21 16.63
CA THR A 131 -14.05 -8.92 17.24
C THR A 131 -13.21 -10.19 17.44
N LYS A 132 -13.85 -11.32 17.76
CA LYS A 132 -13.20 -12.62 17.92
C LYS A 132 -12.65 -13.16 16.60
N GLU A 133 -13.43 -13.07 15.52
CA GLU A 133 -13.01 -13.52 14.18
C GLU A 133 -11.90 -12.65 13.61
N ILE A 134 -11.95 -11.33 13.85
CA ILE A 134 -10.87 -10.39 13.48
C ILE A 134 -9.59 -10.76 14.24
N ARG A 135 -9.68 -10.96 15.56
CA ARG A 135 -8.53 -11.38 16.38
C ARG A 135 -7.92 -12.68 15.88
N GLN A 136 -8.75 -13.67 15.56
CA GLN A 136 -8.27 -14.92 15.00
C GLN A 136 -7.64 -14.74 13.61
N MET A 137 -8.24 -13.91 12.74
CA MET A 137 -7.74 -13.66 11.39
C MET A 137 -6.35 -13.03 11.41
N PHE A 138 -6.12 -12.03 12.26
CA PHE A 138 -4.86 -11.31 12.35
C PHE A 138 -3.93 -11.88 13.44
N ASN A 139 -4.28 -13.02 14.02
CA ASN A 139 -3.55 -13.67 15.11
C ASN A 139 -3.24 -12.72 16.29
N ILE A 140 -4.20 -11.86 16.62
CA ILE A 140 -4.13 -10.87 17.70
C ILE A 140 -4.53 -11.56 19.01
N LYS A 141 -3.67 -11.48 20.03
CA LYS A 141 -3.96 -11.97 21.37
C LYS A 141 -5.03 -11.10 22.03
N ASN A 142 -6.04 -11.70 22.65
CA ASN A 142 -6.94 -10.98 23.54
C ASN A 142 -6.17 -10.57 24.80
N ASP A 143 -5.98 -9.27 24.98
CA ASP A 143 -5.35 -8.62 26.12
C ASP A 143 -6.37 -8.08 27.14
N LEU A 144 -7.67 -8.17 26.83
CA LEU A 144 -8.74 -7.74 27.72
C LEU A 144 -9.03 -8.80 28.78
N THR A 145 -9.27 -8.34 30.01
CA THR A 145 -9.88 -9.16 31.05
C THR A 145 -11.37 -9.41 30.75
N PRO A 146 -11.97 -10.47 31.32
CA PRO A 146 -13.40 -10.74 31.12
C PRO A 146 -14.32 -9.58 31.55
N ALA A 147 -13.90 -8.79 32.55
CA ALA A 147 -14.65 -7.65 33.03
C ALA A 147 -14.61 -6.47 32.03
N GLU A 148 -13.45 -6.20 31.45
CA GLU A 148 -13.28 -5.15 30.42
C GLU A 148 -14.03 -5.52 29.13
N GLU A 149 -13.99 -6.79 28.72
CA GLU A 149 -14.73 -7.28 27.55
C GLU A 149 -16.25 -7.16 27.75
N GLU A 150 -16.77 -7.45 28.94
CA GLU A 150 -18.20 -7.29 29.24
C GLU A 150 -18.61 -5.81 29.33
N GLN A 151 -17.74 -4.94 29.83
CA GLN A 151 -18.00 -3.50 29.84
C GLN A 151 -18.04 -2.94 28.40
N LEU A 152 -17.06 -3.28 27.56
CA LEU A 152 -17.03 -2.87 26.15
C LEU A 152 -18.23 -3.43 25.37
N ARG A 153 -18.70 -4.64 25.67
CA ARG A 153 -19.91 -5.21 25.06
C ARG A 153 -21.15 -4.37 25.42
N LYS A 154 -21.31 -4.01 26.70
CA LYS A 154 -22.42 -3.18 27.18
C LYS A 154 -22.36 -1.77 26.60
N GLU A 155 -21.18 -1.19 26.49
CA GLU A 155 -20.99 0.12 25.85
C GLU A 155 -21.37 0.04 24.37
N ASN A 156 -20.84 -0.92 23.61
CA ASN A 156 -21.19 -1.09 22.20
C ASN A 156 -22.69 -1.33 21.96
N GLU A 157 -23.38 -2.04 22.86
CA GLU A 157 -24.84 -2.22 22.82
C GLU A 157 -25.62 -0.91 23.12
N TRP A 158 -25.00 0.05 23.81
CA TRP A 158 -25.61 1.35 24.13
C TRP A 158 -25.39 2.40 23.03
N TRP A 159 -24.31 2.28 22.27
CA TRP A 159 -23.96 3.17 21.16
C TRP A 159 -24.42 2.66 19.77
N GLY A 160 -24.78 1.38 19.66
CA GLY A 160 -25.14 0.69 18.41
C GLY A 160 -26.60 0.78 17.98
#